data_AF-A0A399ZQC3-F1
#
_entry.id   AF-A0A399ZQC3-F1
#
_cell.length_a   1.000
_cell.length_b   1.000
_cell.length_c   1.000
_cell.angle_alpha   90.00
_cell.angle_beta   90.00
_cell.angle_gamma   90.00
#
_symmetry.space_group_name_H-M   'P 1'
#
loop_
_entity.id
_entity.type
_entity.pdbx_description
1 polymer ?
#
loop_
_entity_poly.entity_id
_entity_poly.type
_entity_poly.pdbx_seq_one_letter_code
_entity_poly.pdbx_strand_id
1 'polypeptide(L)' 'MEALQIKLWRQASPTRKMEMLAQLNNTVRILALAGLRTRFPHANEAELHRRLASLILGDDLARKVYGEFGHAK' A
#
# COMPACT_ATOMS: atom_id res chain seq x y z
N MET A 1 13.17 22.75 10.08
CA MET A 1 13.25 21.27 9.92
C MET A 1 13.04 20.86 8.46
N GLU A 2 11.96 21.28 7.81
CA GLU A 2 11.64 20.91 6.42
C GLU A 2 12.71 21.27 5.38
N ALA A 3 13.23 22.51 5.43
CA ALA A 3 14.27 22.96 4.48
C ALA A 3 15.55 22.09 4.52
N LEU A 4 15.93 21.58 5.69
CA LEU A 4 17.07 20.67 5.84
C LEU A 4 16.77 19.30 5.23
N GLN A 5 15.57 18.76 5.45
CA GLN A 5 15.14 17.48 4.86
C GLN A 5 15.12 17.55 3.33
N ILE A 6 14.61 18.65 2.76
CA ILE A 6 14.62 18.86 1.31
C ILE A 6 16.05 18.92 0.77
N LYS A 7 16.95 19.65 1.46
CA LYS A 7 18.36 19.74 1.06
C LYS A 7 19.04 18.36 1.07
N LEU A 8 18.87 17.59 2.15
CA LEU A 8 19.43 16.25 2.30
C LEU A 8 18.85 15.28 1.26
N TRP A 9 17.54 15.34 1.01
CA TRP A 9 16.91 14.51 -0.02
C TRP A 9 17.42 14.83 -1.43
N ARG A 10 17.61 16.12 -1.78
CA ARG A 10 18.19 16.50 -3.07
C ARG A 10 19.59 15.92 -3.26
N GLN A 11 20.39 15.92 -2.20
CA GLN A 11 21.77 15.42 -2.18
C GLN A 11 21.89 13.89 -2.08
N ALA A 12 20.81 13.18 -1.73
CA ALA A 12 20.83 11.73 -1.60
C ALA A 12 21.12 11.04 -2.94
N SER A 13 21.88 9.93 -2.88
CA SER A 13 22.13 9.07 -4.03
C SER A 13 20.81 8.48 -4.56
N PRO A 14 20.76 8.07 -5.85
CA PRO A 14 19.59 7.39 -6.40
C PRO A 14 19.15 6.18 -5.58
N THR A 15 20.09 5.33 -5.15
CA THR A 15 19.81 4.16 -4.30
C THR A 15 19.16 4.56 -2.98
N ARG A 16 19.68 5.60 -2.32
CA ARG A 16 19.11 6.08 -1.06
C ARG A 16 17.69 6.61 -1.23
N LYS A 17 17.41 7.29 -2.34
CA LYS A 17 16.04 7.74 -2.68
C LYS A 17 15.11 6.55 -2.88
N MET A 18 15.59 5.48 -3.52
CA MET A 18 14.81 4.24 -3.70
C MET A 18 14.53 3.53 -2.38
N GLU A 19 15.48 3.47 -1.46
CA GLU A 19 15.27 2.94 -0.10
C GLU A 19 14.16 3.71 0.62
N MET A 20 14.22 5.05 0.60
CA MET A 20 13.21 5.90 1.21
C MET A 20 11.83 5.70 0.57
N LEU A 21 11.77 5.56 -0.76
CA LEU A 21 10.54 5.28 -1.48
C LEU A 21 9.95 3.90 -1.10
N ALA A 22 10.79 2.88 -0.98
CA ALA A 22 10.38 1.54 -0.57
C ALA A 22 9.83 1.54 0.86
N GLN A 23 10.49 2.25 1.78
CA GLN A 23 10.01 2.43 3.16
C GLN A 23 8.65 3.12 3.18
N LEU A 24 8.49 4.22 2.43
CA LEU A 24 7.22 4.95 2.34
C LEU A 24 6.09 4.06 1.79
N ASN A 25 6.37 3.29 0.74
CA ASN A 25 5.41 2.34 0.18
C ASN A 25 4.96 1.32 1.22
N ASN A 26 5.88 0.77 2.02
CA ASN A 26 5.52 -0.16 3.09
C ASN A 26 4.63 0.49 4.16
N THR A 27 4.96 1.71 4.60
CA THR A 27 4.16 2.45 5.57
C THR A 27 2.74 2.72 5.06
N VAL A 28 2.60 3.17 3.81
CA VAL A 28 1.28 3.42 3.19
C VAL A 28 0.45 2.14 3.15
N ARG A 29 1.05 0.98 2.81
CA ARG A 29 0.35 -0.32 2.81
C ARG A 29 -0.16 -0.71 4.18
N ILE A 30 0.65 -0.52 5.23
CA ILE A 30 0.26 -0.79 6.62
C ILE A 30 -0.93 0.09 7.03
N LEU A 31 -0.86 1.39 6.74
CA LEU A 31 -1.93 2.33 7.06
C LEU A 31 -3.23 2.02 6.29
N ALA A 32 -3.12 1.70 5.00
CA ALA A 32 -4.25 1.30 4.18
C ALA A 32 -4.90 0.01 4.72
N LEU A 33 -4.12 -0.99 5.11
CA LEU A 33 -4.62 -2.23 5.70
C LEU A 33 -5.34 -1.98 7.03
N ALA A 34 -4.79 -1.12 7.89
CA ALA A 34 -5.44 -0.72 9.13
C ALA A 34 -6.80 -0.06 8.85
N GLY A 35 -6.86 0.86 7.88
CA GLY A 35 -8.11 1.48 7.44
C GLY A 35 -9.13 0.47 6.88
N LEU A 36 -8.68 -0.54 6.13
CA LEU A 36 -9.54 -1.62 5.64
C LEU A 36 -10.10 -2.47 6.79
N ARG A 37 -9.29 -2.83 7.78
CA ARG A 37 -9.76 -3.56 8.98
C ARG A 37 -10.83 -2.79 9.74
N THR A 38 -10.68 -1.47 9.86
CA THR A 38 -11.73 -0.63 10.49
C THR A 38 -13.02 -0.59 9.68
N ARG A 39 -12.94 -0.54 8.35
CA ARG A 39 -14.12 -0.47 7.47
C ARG A 39 -14.81 -1.83 7.28
N PHE A 40 -14.07 -2.92 7.37
CA PHE A 40 -14.53 -4.28 7.15
C PHE A 40 -14.14 -5.18 8.33
N PRO A 41 -14.76 -5.02 9.51
CA PRO A 41 -14.35 -5.72 10.73
C PRO A 41 -14.53 -7.25 10.66
N HIS A 42 -15.38 -7.74 9.76
CA HIS A 42 -15.64 -9.17 9.56
C HIS A 42 -14.90 -9.76 8.35
N ALA A 43 -14.14 -8.94 7.62
CA ALA A 43 -13.40 -9.45 6.47
C ALA A 43 -12.26 -10.35 6.92
N ASN A 44 -12.08 -11.46 6.22
CA ASN A 44 -10.91 -12.31 6.46
C ASN A 44 -9.65 -11.69 5.81
N GLU A 45 -8.47 -12.20 6.16
CA GLU A 45 -7.20 -11.67 5.66
C GLU A 45 -7.07 -11.74 4.13
N ALA A 46 -7.66 -12.74 3.47
CA ALA A 46 -7.63 -12.85 2.01
C ALA A 46 -8.46 -11.73 1.34
N GLU A 47 -9.63 -11.43 1.90
CA GLU A 47 -10.47 -10.32 1.45
C GLU A 47 -9.81 -8.96 1.70
N LEU A 48 -9.16 -8.79 2.85
CA LEU A 48 -8.41 -7.57 3.14
C LEU A 48 -7.24 -7.37 2.16
N HIS A 49 -6.49 -8.44 1.86
CA HIS A 49 -5.43 -8.40 0.85
C HIS A 49 -5.97 -8.14 -0.56
N ARG A 50 -7.10 -8.75 -0.95
CA ARG A 50 -7.76 -8.47 -2.24
C ARG A 50 -8.16 -7.00 -2.35
N ARG A 51 -8.75 -6.43 -1.29
CA ARG A 51 -9.16 -5.01 -1.23
C ARG A 51 -7.95 -4.08 -1.26
N LEU A 52 -6.88 -4.43 -0.55
CA LEU A 52 -5.62 -3.67 -0.59
C LEU A 52 -5.01 -3.68 -2.00
N ALA A 53 -5.02 -4.83 -2.68
CA ALA A 53 -4.55 -4.96 -4.05
C ALA A 53 -5.37 -4.10 -5.02
N SER A 54 -6.70 -4.05 -4.88
CA SER A 54 -7.56 -3.15 -5.65
C SER A 54 -7.20 -1.67 -5.42
N LEU A 55 -6.91 -1.26 -4.18
CA LEU A 55 -6.51 0.13 -3.88
C LEU A 55 -5.16 0.52 -4.48
N ILE A 56 -4.20 -0.40 -4.53
CA ILE A 56 -2.82 -0.10 -4.95
C ILE A 56 -2.64 -0.26 -6.46
N LEU A 57 -3.17 -1.33 -7.03
CA LEU A 57 -2.94 -1.73 -8.42
C LEU A 57 -4.12 -1.38 -9.33
N GLY A 58 -5.27 -1.02 -8.76
CA GLY A 58 -6.54 -0.95 -9.47
C GLY A 58 -7.21 -2.32 -9.58
N ASP A 59 -8.51 -2.30 -9.84
CA ASP A 59 -9.34 -3.51 -9.81
C ASP A 59 -8.95 -4.54 -10.87
N ASP A 60 -8.52 -4.11 -12.06
CA ASP A 60 -8.18 -5.03 -13.16
C ASP A 60 -6.95 -5.89 -12.85
N LEU A 61 -5.88 -5.27 -12.35
CA LEU A 61 -4.67 -6.01 -11.99
C LEU A 61 -4.93 -6.89 -10.76
N ALA A 62 -5.67 -6.37 -9.80
CA ALA A 62 -5.99 -7.12 -8.60
C ALA A 62 -6.91 -8.33 -8.93
N ARG A 63 -7.78 -8.21 -9.94
CA ARG A 63 -8.63 -9.32 -10.43
C ARG A 63 -7.80 -10.41 -11.10
N LYS A 64 -6.76 -10.04 -11.85
CA LYS A 64 -5.87 -11.02 -12.49
C LYS A 64 -5.10 -11.87 -11.48
N VAL A 65 -4.71 -11.29 -10.34
CA VAL A 65 -3.89 -11.97 -9.33
C VAL A 65 -4.74 -12.77 -8.34
N TYR A 66 -5.86 -12.21 -7.89
CA TYR A 66 -6.66 -12.79 -6.81
C TYR A 66 -8.05 -13.28 -7.25
N GLY A 67 -8.43 -13.08 -8.51
CA GLY A 67 -9.75 -13.42 -9.03
C GLY A 67 -10.82 -12.34 -8.80
N GLU A 68 -12.05 -12.66 -9.19
CA GLU A 68 -13.20 -11.81 -8.91
C GLU A 68 -13.48 -11.73 -7.40
N PHE A 69 -14.09 -10.63 -6.96
CA PHE A 69 -14.71 -10.58 -5.63
C PHE A 69 -15.94 -11.50 -5.66
N GLY A 70 -15.71 -12.80 -5.65
CA GLY A 70 -16.75 -13.78 -5.39
C GLY A 70 -17.19 -13.56 -3.96
N HIS A 71 -18.42 -13.04 -3.78
CA HIS A 71 -19.07 -12.92 -2.49
C HIS A 71 -18.81 -14.19 -1.67
N ALA A 72 -17.96 -14.08 -0.65
CA ALA A 72 -17.86 -15.11 0.37
C ALA A 72 -19.27 -15.22 0.98
N LYS A 73 -19.96 -16.31 0.65
CA LYS A 73 -21.06 -16.82 1.46
C LYS A 73 -20.48 -17.48 2.69
#